data_AF-A0A661GWV4-F1
#
_entry.id   AF-A0A661GWV4-F1
#
_cell.length_a   1.000
_cell.length_b   1.000
_cell.length_c   1.000
_cell.angle_alpha   90.00
_cell.angle_beta   90.00
_cell.angle_gamma   90.00
#
_symmetry.space_group_name_H-M   'P 1'
#
loop_
_entity.id
_entity.type
_entity.pdbx_description
1 polymer ?
#
loop_
_entity_poly.entity_id
_entity_poly.type
_entity_poly.pdbx_seq_one_letter_code
_entity_poly.pdbx_strand_id
1 'polypeptide(L)'
;MINHTGVAILLLISSLLSALSLADDADAVNERIPVHKTEMEAHWQVECTAAWEHLLAAAAQYTNRGNCGIPNQLRREIQLCAFIYQAPGGDPGHDCPDYSGLLKQLNEAEESGKCPESIPQQVDCQPQSQ
;
A
#
# COMPACT_ATOMS: atom_id res chain seq x y z
N MET A 1 19.93 -67.40 -26.59
CA MET A 1 19.37 -67.93 -25.33
C MET A 1 19.23 -66.74 -24.38
N ILE A 2 17.99 -66.42 -24.02
CA ILE A 2 17.60 -65.26 -23.20
C ILE A 2 17.43 -65.77 -21.78
N ASN A 3 18.12 -65.17 -20.80
CA ASN A 3 17.89 -65.43 -19.38
C ASN A 3 17.21 -64.23 -18.74
N HIS A 4 16.01 -64.46 -18.21
CA HIS A 4 15.24 -63.58 -17.35
C HIS A 4 15.50 -63.91 -15.88
N THR A 5 15.97 -62.93 -15.10
CA THR A 5 15.87 -62.83 -13.63
C THR A 5 16.35 -61.42 -13.28
N GLY A 6 15.69 -60.55 -12.52
CA GLY A 6 14.45 -60.58 -11.76
C GLY A 6 14.31 -59.18 -11.15
N VAL A 7 13.09 -58.69 -11.08
CA VAL A 7 12.68 -57.37 -10.55
C VAL A 7 12.85 -57.30 -9.03
N ALA A 8 12.93 -56.06 -8.52
CA ALA A 8 12.92 -55.62 -7.11
C ALA A 8 14.31 -55.67 -6.44
N ILE A 9 14.80 -54.57 -5.87
CA ILE A 9 14.28 -53.99 -4.62
C ILE A 9 14.54 -52.46 -4.62
N LEU A 10 13.43 -51.71 -4.64
CA LEU A 10 13.29 -50.42 -3.97
C LEU A 10 13.82 -50.56 -2.54
N LEU A 11 14.83 -49.79 -2.11
CA LEU A 11 15.12 -49.38 -0.72
C LEU A 11 16.47 -48.62 -0.65
N LEU A 12 16.55 -47.46 -1.29
CA LEU A 12 17.58 -46.45 -1.00
C LEU A 12 16.92 -45.13 -0.60
N ILE A 13 15.87 -45.22 0.22
CA ILE A 13 15.21 -44.08 0.87
C ILE A 13 15.19 -44.36 2.37
N SER A 14 16.35 -44.62 2.99
CA SER A 14 16.45 -44.81 4.44
C SER A 14 17.92 -44.86 4.85
N SER A 15 18.57 -43.71 4.97
CA SER A 15 19.71 -43.46 5.89
C SER A 15 20.26 -42.06 5.59
N LEU A 16 20.59 -41.30 6.63
CA LEU A 16 21.06 -39.90 6.63
C LEU A 16 19.97 -38.81 6.70
N LEU A 17 18.92 -39.11 7.46
CA LEU A 17 18.22 -38.13 8.27
C LEU A 17 18.96 -38.01 9.62
N SER A 18 20.05 -37.23 9.71
CA SER A 18 20.73 -36.94 11.00
C SER A 18 21.55 -35.64 11.01
N ALA A 19 21.08 -34.61 10.30
CA ALA A 19 21.40 -33.23 10.65
C ALA A 19 20.10 -32.57 11.10
N LEU A 20 19.65 -32.92 12.30
CA LEU A 20 18.73 -32.08 13.06
C LEU A 20 19.48 -30.77 13.36
N SER A 21 19.33 -29.79 12.49
CA SER A 21 19.34 -28.41 12.97
C SER A 21 18.13 -28.27 13.89
N LEU A 22 18.35 -28.36 15.20
CA LEU A 22 17.49 -27.68 16.15
C LEU A 22 17.71 -26.18 15.91
N ALA A 23 17.06 -25.65 14.87
CA ALA A 23 16.68 -24.26 14.86
C ALA A 23 15.58 -24.15 15.91
N ASP A 24 15.83 -23.32 16.91
CA ASP A 24 14.95 -22.99 18.00
C ASP A 24 13.59 -22.52 17.43
N ASP A 25 12.60 -23.41 17.47
CA ASP A 25 11.28 -23.28 16.84
C ASP A 25 10.32 -22.41 17.69
N ALA A 26 10.87 -21.37 18.33
CA ALA A 26 10.17 -20.55 19.33
C ALA A 26 10.12 -19.04 18.99
N ASP A 27 10.77 -18.59 17.91
CA ASP A 27 10.88 -17.14 17.61
C ASP A 27 10.49 -16.74 16.16
N ALA A 28 9.84 -17.61 15.40
CA ALA A 28 9.55 -17.38 13.97
C ALA A 28 8.09 -16.99 13.65
N VAL A 29 7.31 -16.45 14.60
CA VAL A 29 5.86 -16.25 14.43
C VAL A 29 5.42 -14.89 13.89
N ASN A 30 6.33 -14.00 13.46
CA ASN A 30 5.93 -12.69 12.93
C ASN A 30 6.74 -12.26 11.69
N GLU A 31 7.02 -13.19 10.78
CA GLU A 31 7.40 -12.80 9.43
C GLU A 31 6.18 -12.22 8.70
N ARG A 32 6.04 -10.90 8.74
CA ARG A 32 5.06 -10.19 7.91
C ARG A 32 5.60 -10.13 6.50
N ILE A 33 4.94 -10.82 5.58
CA ILE A 33 5.21 -10.69 4.15
C ILE A 33 5.05 -9.20 3.79
N PRO A 34 6.08 -8.54 3.23
CA PRO A 34 5.95 -7.16 2.80
C PRO A 34 4.92 -7.10 1.67
N VAL A 35 3.88 -6.27 1.85
CA VAL A 35 2.86 -6.04 0.82
C VAL A 35 3.25 -4.80 0.03
N HIS A 36 3.30 -4.90 -1.29
CA HIS A 36 3.63 -3.77 -2.15
C HIS A 36 2.45 -2.80 -2.25
N LYS A 37 2.74 -1.51 -2.46
CA LYS A 37 1.72 -0.44 -2.54
C LYS A 37 0.68 -0.69 -3.63
N THR A 38 1.11 -1.13 -4.80
CA THR A 38 0.24 -1.48 -5.93
C THR A 38 -0.68 -2.67 -5.62
N GLU A 39 -0.25 -3.59 -4.77
CA GLU A 39 -1.09 -4.72 -4.32
C GLU A 39 -2.16 -4.23 -3.35
N MET A 40 -1.83 -3.26 -2.49
CA MET A 40 -2.81 -2.62 -1.59
C MET A 40 -3.84 -1.80 -2.37
N GLU A 41 -3.41 -1.06 -3.40
CA GLU A 41 -4.30 -0.36 -4.33
C GLU A 41 -5.29 -1.33 -4.99
N ALA A 42 -4.79 -2.41 -5.57
CA ALA A 42 -5.62 -3.45 -6.20
C ALA A 42 -6.56 -4.13 -5.20
N HIS A 43 -6.07 -4.43 -3.98
CA HIS A 43 -6.86 -5.06 -2.93
C HIS A 43 -8.05 -4.19 -2.48
N TRP A 44 -7.84 -2.88 -2.36
CA TRP A 44 -8.90 -1.93 -1.98
C TRP A 44 -9.65 -1.32 -3.15
N GLN A 45 -9.30 -1.69 -4.39
CA GLN A 45 -9.89 -1.17 -5.62
C GLN A 45 -9.82 0.37 -5.66
N VAL A 46 -8.64 0.92 -5.33
CA VAL A 46 -8.38 2.36 -5.34
C VAL A 46 -7.24 2.67 -6.31
N GLU A 47 -7.40 3.71 -7.10
CA GLU A 47 -6.39 4.21 -8.04
C GLU A 47 -5.88 5.56 -7.52
N CYS A 48 -4.82 5.55 -6.69
CA CYS A 48 -4.48 6.75 -5.92
C CYS A 48 -4.04 7.93 -6.78
N THR A 49 -3.32 7.64 -7.86
CA THR A 49 -2.95 8.66 -8.85
C THR A 49 -4.20 9.29 -9.48
N ALA A 50 -5.19 8.48 -9.88
CA ALA A 50 -6.41 8.99 -10.49
C ALA A 50 -7.28 9.79 -9.49
N ALA A 51 -7.35 9.35 -8.23
CA ALA A 51 -8.04 10.08 -7.16
C ALA A 51 -7.40 11.46 -6.94
N TRP A 52 -6.06 11.52 -6.93
CA TRP A 52 -5.33 12.78 -6.83
C TRP A 52 -5.60 13.70 -8.03
N GLU A 53 -5.52 13.18 -9.25
CA GLU A 53 -5.79 13.95 -10.48
C GLU A 53 -7.22 14.48 -10.53
N HIS A 54 -8.20 13.67 -10.12
CA HIS A 54 -9.60 14.09 -10.01
C HIS A 54 -9.70 15.30 -9.07
N LEU A 55 -9.10 15.19 -7.89
CA LEU A 55 -9.11 16.25 -6.89
C LEU A 55 -8.47 17.54 -7.41
N LEU A 56 -7.33 17.45 -8.11
CA LEU A 56 -6.69 18.61 -8.76
C LEU A 56 -7.59 19.24 -9.83
N ALA A 57 -8.21 18.43 -10.69
CA ALA A 57 -9.10 18.90 -11.74
C ALA A 57 -10.39 19.55 -11.19
N ALA A 58 -10.89 19.05 -10.06
CA ALA A 58 -12.11 19.52 -9.42
C ALA A 58 -11.87 20.54 -8.30
N ALA A 59 -10.61 20.90 -8.00
CA ALA A 59 -10.23 21.82 -6.91
C ALA A 59 -11.02 23.14 -6.96
N ALA A 60 -11.09 23.77 -8.14
CA ALA A 60 -11.84 25.01 -8.34
C ALA A 60 -13.35 24.86 -8.14
N GLN A 61 -13.90 23.65 -8.29
CA GLN A 61 -15.33 23.40 -8.12
C GLN A 61 -15.69 23.27 -6.64
N TYR A 62 -14.81 22.69 -5.82
CA TYR A 62 -15.02 22.51 -4.38
C TYR A 62 -14.88 23.81 -3.59
N THR A 63 -14.03 24.73 -4.04
CA THR A 63 -13.85 26.03 -3.38
C THR A 63 -14.97 27.04 -3.69
N ASN A 64 -15.64 26.93 -4.85
CA ASN A 64 -16.59 27.95 -5.32
C ASN A 64 -18.08 27.66 -5.03
N ARG A 65 -18.46 26.45 -4.59
CA ARG A 65 -19.88 26.06 -4.47
C ARG A 65 -20.54 26.31 -3.11
N GLY A 66 -19.86 26.97 -2.17
CA GLY A 66 -20.38 27.18 -0.81
C GLY A 66 -20.53 25.88 0.01
N ASN A 67 -20.20 24.74 -0.58
CA ASN A 67 -20.05 23.45 0.06
C ASN A 67 -18.59 23.02 -0.16
N CYS A 68 -17.76 23.30 0.84
CA CYS A 68 -16.31 23.13 0.81
C CYS A 68 -15.85 21.66 0.85
N GLY A 69 -16.80 20.73 0.83
CA GLY A 69 -16.54 19.30 0.91
C GLY A 69 -16.26 18.69 -0.46
N ILE A 70 -15.20 17.89 -0.54
CA ILE A 70 -15.08 16.89 -1.60
C ILE A 70 -16.12 15.77 -1.38
N PRO A 71 -16.54 15.03 -2.42
CA PRO A 71 -17.42 13.88 -2.25
C PRO A 71 -16.85 12.88 -1.23
N ASN A 72 -17.72 12.31 -0.38
CA ASN A 72 -17.30 11.34 0.64
C ASN A 72 -16.51 10.16 0.05
N GLN A 73 -16.88 9.72 -1.15
CA GLN A 73 -16.15 8.67 -1.87
C GLN A 73 -14.70 9.10 -2.15
N LEU A 74 -14.50 10.27 -2.75
CA LEU A 74 -13.17 10.80 -3.06
C LEU A 74 -12.36 11.00 -1.78
N ARG A 75 -12.98 11.46 -0.69
CA ARG A 75 -12.32 11.54 0.62
C ARG A 75 -11.84 10.19 1.10
N ARG A 76 -12.67 9.15 1.02
CA ARG A 76 -12.30 7.78 1.40
C ARG A 76 -11.14 7.26 0.54
N GLU A 77 -11.16 7.52 -0.76
CA GLU A 77 -10.08 7.13 -1.66
C GLU A 77 -8.76 7.79 -1.24
N ILE A 78 -8.74 9.11 -0.99
CA ILE A 78 -7.56 9.82 -0.49
C ILE A 78 -7.10 9.29 0.89
N GLN A 79 -8.02 8.93 1.79
CA GLN A 79 -7.69 8.29 3.07
C GLN A 79 -6.96 6.96 2.89
N LEU A 80 -7.40 6.12 1.96
CA LEU A 80 -6.72 4.87 1.64
C LEU A 80 -5.34 5.16 1.04
N CYS A 81 -5.22 6.15 0.16
CA CYS A 81 -3.95 6.53 -0.44
C CYS A 81 -2.94 7.04 0.58
N ALA A 82 -3.36 7.84 1.55
CA ALA A 82 -2.52 8.21 2.68
C ALA A 82 -2.07 6.99 3.49
N PHE A 83 -2.95 6.01 3.71
CA PHE A 83 -2.56 4.77 4.39
C PHE A 83 -1.53 3.94 3.59
N ILE A 84 -1.72 3.81 2.28
CA ILE A 84 -0.85 3.04 1.39
C ILE A 84 0.54 3.67 1.28
N TYR A 85 0.57 4.98 1.05
CA TYR A 85 1.80 5.70 0.66
C TYR A 85 2.45 6.43 1.83
N GLN A 86 1.72 6.80 2.88
CA GLN A 86 2.21 7.62 3.99
C GLN A 86 1.68 7.09 5.33
N ALA A 87 1.84 5.79 5.56
CA ALA A 87 1.42 5.15 6.79
C ALA A 87 2.02 5.84 8.03
N PRO A 88 1.28 5.94 9.16
CA PRO A 88 1.80 6.52 10.39
C PRO A 88 3.12 5.87 10.83
N GLY A 89 4.15 6.68 11.10
CA GLY A 89 5.48 6.22 11.45
C GLY A 89 6.40 5.88 10.27
N GLY A 90 5.92 6.02 9.02
CA GLY A 90 6.75 6.04 7.83
C GLY A 90 7.54 7.35 7.68
N ASP A 91 8.49 7.38 6.75
CA ASP A 91 9.31 8.56 6.48
C ASP A 91 8.49 9.62 5.71
N PRO A 92 8.18 10.78 6.32
CA PRO A 92 7.41 11.83 5.66
C PRO A 92 8.22 12.43 4.50
N GLY A 93 7.64 12.42 3.30
CA GLY A 93 8.22 13.06 2.11
C GLY A 93 8.89 12.10 1.11
N HIS A 94 8.84 10.79 1.34
CA HIS A 94 9.35 9.80 0.38
C HIS A 94 8.35 9.45 -0.73
N ASP A 95 7.05 9.50 -0.41
CA ASP A 95 5.99 9.09 -1.31
C ASP A 95 5.13 10.26 -1.74
N CYS A 96 5.14 10.50 -3.04
CA CYS A 96 4.43 11.59 -3.70
C CYS A 96 3.20 11.04 -4.42
N PRO A 97 2.07 11.77 -4.42
CA PRO A 97 1.80 13.08 -3.78
C PRO A 97 1.49 13.02 -2.26
N ASP A 98 1.50 14.16 -1.57
CA ASP A 98 1.22 14.28 -0.12
C ASP A 98 -0.27 14.12 0.24
N TYR A 99 -0.76 12.88 0.18
CA TYR A 99 -2.13 12.51 0.58
C TYR A 99 -2.45 12.87 2.04
N SER A 100 -1.49 12.73 2.96
CA SER A 100 -1.69 12.96 4.39
C SER A 100 -1.82 14.44 4.72
N GLY A 101 -0.97 15.28 4.13
CA GLY A 101 -1.09 16.72 4.21
C GLY A 101 -2.40 17.23 3.62
N LEU A 102 -2.85 16.65 2.50
CA LEU A 102 -4.16 16.95 1.94
C LEU A 102 -5.31 16.59 2.91
N LEU A 103 -5.32 15.39 3.49
CA LEU A 103 -6.35 14.99 4.44
C LEU A 103 -6.42 15.90 5.66
N LYS A 104 -5.25 16.29 6.18
CA LYS A 104 -5.17 17.24 7.29
C LYS A 104 -5.87 18.55 6.94
N GLN A 105 -5.57 19.13 5.78
CA GLN A 105 -6.20 20.37 5.33
C GLN A 105 -7.71 20.22 5.11
N LEU A 106 -8.16 19.09 4.56
CA LEU A 106 -9.58 18.82 4.38
C LEU A 106 -10.32 18.69 5.71
N ASN A 107 -9.69 18.10 6.74
CA ASN A 107 -10.28 18.00 8.07
C ASN A 107 -10.32 19.38 8.76
N GLU A 108 -9.24 20.15 8.69
CA GLU A 108 -9.18 21.52 9.24
C GLU A 108 -10.21 22.46 8.57
N ALA A 109 -10.42 22.32 7.26
CA ALA A 109 -11.44 23.05 6.52
C ALA A 109 -12.87 22.71 6.99
N GLU A 110 -13.14 21.42 7.23
CA GLU A 110 -14.43 20.97 7.74
C GLU A 110 -14.69 21.47 9.17
N GLU A 111 -13.71 21.34 10.05
CA GLU A 111 -13.80 21.79 11.45
C GLU A 111 -13.98 23.32 11.54
N SER A 112 -13.29 24.07 10.69
CA SER A 112 -13.38 25.54 10.65
C SER A 112 -14.62 26.05 9.91
N GLY A 113 -15.32 25.19 9.16
CA GLY A 113 -16.42 25.58 8.27
C GLY A 113 -15.99 26.51 7.13
N LYS A 114 -14.68 26.60 6.83
CA LYS A 114 -14.11 27.47 5.80
C LYS A 114 -13.49 26.61 4.71
N CYS A 115 -13.74 26.97 3.45
CA CYS A 115 -13.11 26.30 2.33
C CYS A 115 -11.59 26.51 2.39
N PRO A 116 -10.78 25.49 2.07
CA PRO A 116 -9.36 25.71 1.85
C PRO A 116 -9.23 26.67 0.66
N GLU A 117 -8.38 27.69 0.79
CA GLU A 117 -8.21 28.73 -0.24
C GLU A 117 -7.66 28.13 -1.54
N SER A 118 -6.93 27.02 -1.43
CA SER A 118 -6.50 26.19 -2.54
C SER A 118 -6.33 24.74 -2.08
N ILE A 119 -6.48 23.80 -3.00
CA ILE A 119 -5.92 22.46 -2.82
C ILE A 119 -4.40 22.60 -2.93
N PRO A 120 -3.62 22.06 -1.98
CA PRO A 120 -2.16 22.15 -2.01
C PRO A 120 -1.66 21.57 -3.34
N GLN A 121 -1.05 22.43 -4.15
CA GLN A 121 -0.24 21.99 -5.28
C GLN A 121 0.90 21.14 -4.71
N GLN A 122 1.36 20.11 -5.44
CA GLN A 122 2.53 19.33 -5.00
C GLN A 122 3.70 20.27 -4.71
N VAL A 123 4.02 20.46 -3.43
CA VAL A 123 5.18 21.27 -3.04
C VAL A 123 6.33 20.29 -2.86
N ASP A 124 7.34 20.40 -3.72
CA ASP A 124 8.67 19.78 -3.57
C ASP A 124 8.72 18.26 -3.43
N CYS A 125 7.92 17.56 -4.24
CA CYS A 125 7.95 16.11 -4.30
C CYS A 125 8.76 15.67 -5.53
N GLN A 126 10.03 15.30 -5.35
CA GLN A 126 10.80 14.70 -6.45
C GLN A 126 10.26 13.29 -6.72
N PRO A 127 9.76 13.00 -7.94
CA PRO A 127 9.33 11.65 -8.27
C PRO A 127 10.52 10.70 -8.11
N GLN A 128 10.32 9.57 -7.42
CA GLN A 128 11.34 8.54 -7.38
C GLN A 128 11.56 8.04 -8.80
N SER A 129 12.77 8.21 -9.31
CA SER A 129 13.22 7.57 -10.55
C SER A 129 13.16 6.06 -10.34
N GLN A 130 12.30 5.40 -11.12
CA GLN A 130 12.18 3.94 -11.21
C GLN A 130 13.51 3.28 -11.57
#